data_AF-A0A972KNG3-F1
#
_entry.id   AF-A0A972KNG3-F1
#
_cell.length_a   1.000
_cell.length_b   1.000
_cell.length_c   1.000
_cell.angle_alpha   90.00
_cell.angle_beta   90.00
_cell.angle_gamma   90.00
#
_symmetry.space_group_name_H-M   'P 1'
#
loop_
_entity.id
_entity.type
_entity.pdbx_description
1 polymer ?
#
loop_
_entity_poly.entity_id
_entity_poly.type
_entity_poly.pdbx_seq_one_letter_code
_entity_poly.pdbx_strand_id
1 'polypeptide(L)'
;MMEKKLKVKSLRFKVDKRLKVRGVRSKVKKGWLFFAFLLTFNFQLLTLNYSQAALAAEAKFPRPTGYVTDAAQVISPSEKAKLTALIEEVERKTTAEIAVVPWLPFLPLPP
;
A
#
# COMPACT_ATOMS: atom_id res chain seq x y z
N MET A 1 70.12 44.74 -33.65
CA MET A 1 69.23 44.30 -34.74
C MET A 1 68.55 43.01 -34.29
N MET A 2 67.24 43.06 -34.04
CA MET A 2 66.43 41.95 -33.52
C MET A 2 66.02 41.01 -34.65
N GLU A 3 66.25 39.70 -34.50
CA GLU A 3 65.38 38.68 -35.09
C GLU A 3 65.23 37.50 -34.12
N LYS A 4 64.10 37.46 -33.41
CA LYS A 4 63.70 36.32 -32.59
C LYS A 4 63.09 35.25 -33.49
N LYS A 5 63.90 34.27 -33.91
CA LYS A 5 63.39 33.02 -34.48
C LYS A 5 62.95 32.09 -33.35
N LEU A 6 61.70 32.25 -32.93
CA LEU A 6 60.97 31.22 -32.18
C LEU A 6 60.47 30.19 -33.20
N LYS A 7 61.00 28.95 -33.16
CA LYS A 7 60.17 27.79 -33.53
C LYS A 7 60.74 26.43 -33.12
N VAL A 8 59.82 25.67 -32.52
CA VAL A 8 59.79 24.20 -32.32
C VAL A 8 60.68 23.65 -31.21
N LYS A 9 60.29 23.96 -29.96
CA LYS A 9 60.65 23.12 -28.82
C LYS A 9 59.70 21.93 -28.84
N SER A 10 60.20 20.80 -29.31
CA SER A 10 59.53 19.49 -29.25
C SER A 10 58.81 19.30 -27.92
N LEU A 11 57.48 19.29 -27.95
CA LEU A 11 56.67 18.82 -26.83
C LEU A 11 56.86 17.31 -26.74
N ARG A 12 57.95 16.88 -26.10
CA ARG A 12 58.04 15.51 -25.57
C ARG A 12 57.06 15.45 -24.41
N PHE A 13 55.85 14.96 -24.68
CA PHE A 13 54.87 14.65 -23.66
C PHE A 13 55.47 13.54 -22.80
N LYS A 14 56.00 13.92 -21.63
CA LYS A 14 56.62 13.00 -20.68
C LYS A 14 55.49 12.24 -19.99
N VAL A 15 55.07 11.12 -20.61
CA VAL A 15 54.12 10.17 -20.05
C VAL A 15 54.84 9.40 -18.94
N ASP A 16 55.06 10.08 -17.82
CA ASP A 16 55.74 9.49 -16.65
C ASP A 16 55.05 9.90 -15.35
N LYS A 17 53.72 9.87 -15.37
CA LYS A 17 52.92 9.83 -14.16
C LYS A 17 52.32 8.46 -14.04
N ARG A 18 53.09 7.52 -13.46
CA ARG A 18 52.49 6.32 -12.87
C ARG A 18 51.41 6.78 -11.90
N LEU A 19 50.15 6.57 -12.28
CA LEU A 19 49.00 6.70 -11.41
C LEU A 19 49.23 5.79 -10.20
N LYS A 20 49.66 6.39 -9.11
CA LYS A 20 49.79 5.72 -7.81
C LYS A 20 48.36 5.53 -7.32
N VAL A 21 47.74 4.42 -7.72
CA VAL A 21 46.44 4.00 -7.20
C VAL A 21 46.64 3.70 -5.72
N ARG A 22 46.37 4.72 -4.90
CA ARG A 22 46.31 4.58 -3.44
C ARG A 22 45.09 3.70 -3.18
N GLY A 23 45.31 2.40 -2.97
CA GLY A 23 44.28 1.50 -2.50
C GLY A 23 43.76 2.03 -1.16
N VAL A 24 42.60 2.69 -1.17
CA VAL A 24 41.86 3.06 0.03
C VAL A 24 41.26 1.75 0.56
N ARG A 25 42.05 1.01 1.32
CA ARG A 25 41.58 -0.18 2.04
C ARG A 25 40.78 0.32 3.23
N SER A 26 39.47 0.47 3.07
CA SER A 26 38.58 0.77 4.18
C SER A 26 38.59 -0.42 5.14
N LYS A 27 39.21 -0.24 6.32
CA LYS A 27 39.08 -1.20 7.42
C LYS A 27 37.68 -1.02 8.00
N VAL A 28 36.72 -1.73 7.44
CA VAL A 28 35.39 -1.84 8.04
C VAL A 28 35.57 -2.53 9.39
N LYS A 29 35.38 -1.80 10.49
CA LYS A 29 35.43 -2.38 11.84
C LYS A 29 34.29 -3.38 11.95
N LYS A 30 34.57 -4.62 12.37
CA LYS A 30 33.62 -5.74 12.44
C LYS A 30 32.30 -5.39 13.16
N GLY A 31 32.37 -4.51 14.17
CA GLY A 31 31.19 -3.99 14.88
C GLY A 31 30.27 -3.11 14.03
N TRP A 32 30.79 -2.43 13.00
CA TRP A 32 29.98 -1.61 12.10
C TRP A 32 29.07 -2.46 11.20
N LEU A 33 29.53 -3.64 10.78
CA LEU A 33 28.70 -4.60 10.06
C LEU A 33 27.56 -5.13 10.94
N PHE A 34 27.86 -5.41 12.21
CA PHE A 34 26.84 -5.83 13.18
C PHE A 34 25.82 -4.72 13.45
N PHE A 35 26.27 -3.47 13.62
CA PHE A 35 25.38 -2.32 13.77
C PHE A 35 24.53 -2.06 12.54
N ALA A 36 25.11 -2.15 11.33
CA ALA A 36 24.36 -2.01 10.09
C ALA A 36 23.32 -3.13 9.91
N PHE A 37 23.67 -4.37 10.28
CA PHE A 37 22.74 -5.49 10.29
C PHE A 37 21.59 -5.26 11.29
N LEU A 38 21.91 -4.80 12.51
CA LEU A 38 20.90 -4.57 13.54
C LEU A 38 19.96 -3.41 13.17
N LEU A 39 20.49 -2.37 12.52
CA LEU A 39 19.71 -1.22 12.03
C LEU A 39 18.77 -1.62 10.88
N THR A 40 19.26 -2.41 9.93
CA THR A 40 18.45 -2.93 8.82
C THR A 40 17.39 -3.93 9.30
N PHE A 41 17.71 -4.77 10.28
CA PHE A 41 16.76 -5.70 10.89
C PHE A 41 15.66 -4.96 11.66
N ASN A 42 15.99 -3.95 12.47
CA ASN A 42 15.00 -3.11 13.15
C ASN A 42 14.13 -2.34 12.16
N PHE A 43 14.71 -1.86 11.05
CA PHE A 43 13.95 -1.20 10.00
C PHE A 43 12.94 -2.17 9.35
N GLN A 44 13.33 -3.41 9.05
CA GLN A 44 12.40 -4.42 8.54
C GLN A 44 11.29 -4.75 9.55
N LEU A 45 11.62 -4.94 10.83
CA LEU A 45 10.62 -5.17 11.88
C LEU A 45 9.66 -3.99 12.04
N LEU A 46 10.13 -2.76 11.89
CA LEU A 46 9.30 -1.57 11.93
C LEU A 46 8.31 -1.57 10.76
N THR A 47 8.76 -1.84 9.53
CA THR A 47 7.87 -1.91 8.35
C THR A 47 6.80 -3.01 8.47
N LEU A 48 7.14 -4.15 9.09
CA LEU A 48 6.20 -5.26 9.27
C LEU A 48 5.08 -4.92 10.28
N ASN A 49 5.37 -4.08 11.28
CA ASN A 49 4.37 -3.65 12.27
C ASN A 49 3.34 -2.67 11.69
N TYR A 50 3.72 -1.87 10.69
CA TYR A 50 2.80 -0.91 10.07
C TYR A 50 1.77 -1.54 9.11
N SER A 51 1.93 -2.80 8.70
CA SER A 51 1.05 -3.42 7.70
C SER A 51 -0.23 -4.07 8.28
N GLN A 52 -0.52 -3.92 9.56
CA GLN A 52 -1.68 -4.59 10.20
C GLN A 52 -3.04 -3.89 9.98
N ALA A 53 -3.09 -2.74 9.31
CA ALA A 53 -4.32 -1.97 9.15
C ALA A 53 -5.27 -2.46 8.03
N ALA A 54 -4.85 -3.38 7.16
CA ALA A 54 -5.61 -3.74 5.97
C ALA A 54 -6.61 -4.91 6.14
N LEU A 55 -6.55 -5.65 7.25
CA LEU A 55 -7.35 -6.88 7.42
C LEU A 55 -8.59 -6.72 8.32
N ALA A 56 -8.85 -5.53 8.84
CA ALA A 56 -9.95 -5.26 9.78
C ALA A 56 -10.99 -4.28 9.20
N ALA A 57 -11.24 -4.33 7.89
CA ALA A 57 -12.39 -3.63 7.33
C ALA A 57 -13.66 -4.38 7.74
N GLU A 58 -14.30 -3.90 8.82
CA GLU A 58 -15.58 -4.40 9.29
C GLU A 58 -16.64 -4.16 8.19
N ALA A 59 -17.40 -5.19 7.82
CA ALA A 59 -18.42 -5.08 6.79
C ALA A 59 -19.49 -4.09 7.28
N LYS A 60 -19.51 -2.88 6.71
CA LYS A 60 -20.48 -1.87 7.08
C LYS A 60 -21.84 -2.23 6.46
N PHE A 61 -22.74 -2.72 7.29
CA PHE A 61 -24.11 -2.98 6.85
C PHE A 61 -24.85 -1.65 6.61
N PRO A 62 -25.63 -1.53 5.53
CA PRO A 62 -26.45 -0.36 5.29
C PRO A 62 -27.44 -0.15 6.43
N ARG A 63 -27.76 1.12 6.74
CA ARG A 63 -28.76 1.44 7.76
C ARG A 63 -30.12 0.84 7.35
N PRO A 64 -30.77 0.05 8.20
CA PRO A 64 -32.07 -0.51 7.88
C PRO A 64 -33.11 0.61 7.73
N THR A 65 -33.89 0.55 6.66
CA THR A 65 -34.97 1.51 6.37
C THR A 65 -36.37 0.93 6.67
N GLY A 66 -36.41 -0.27 7.26
CA GLY A 66 -37.60 -1.06 7.57
C GLY A 66 -37.29 -2.57 7.45
N TYR A 67 -38.32 -3.42 7.43
CA TYR A 67 -38.18 -4.88 7.29
C TYR A 67 -37.51 -5.33 5.98
N VAL A 68 -37.60 -4.52 4.91
CA VAL A 68 -36.99 -4.82 3.61
C VAL A 68 -36.17 -3.62 3.14
N THR A 69 -34.84 -3.77 3.14
CA THR A 69 -33.89 -2.75 2.67
C THR A 69 -33.28 -3.22 1.34
N ASP A 70 -33.86 -2.78 0.23
CA ASP A 70 -33.39 -3.11 -1.12
C ASP A 70 -32.43 -2.03 -1.64
N ALA A 71 -31.15 -2.15 -1.25
CA ALA A 71 -30.10 -1.25 -1.73
C ALA A 71 -29.73 -1.51 -3.21
N ALA A 72 -30.05 -2.70 -3.74
CA ALA A 72 -29.72 -3.13 -5.09
C ALA A 72 -30.82 -2.83 -6.12
N GLN A 73 -31.99 -2.34 -5.67
CA GLN A 73 -33.18 -2.08 -6.49
C GLN A 73 -33.63 -3.30 -7.31
N VAL A 74 -33.48 -4.49 -6.74
CA VAL A 74 -33.84 -5.76 -7.40
C VAL A 74 -35.25 -6.24 -7.09
N ILE A 75 -35.92 -5.66 -6.08
CA ILE A 75 -37.26 -6.05 -5.64
C ILE A 75 -38.26 -5.01 -6.13
N SER A 76 -39.31 -5.44 -6.82
CA SER A 76 -40.36 -4.51 -7.25
C SER A 76 -41.17 -3.99 -6.06
N PRO A 77 -41.81 -2.80 -6.17
CA PRO A 77 -42.60 -2.24 -5.06
C PRO A 77 -43.74 -3.15 -4.59
N SER A 78 -44.37 -3.89 -5.51
CA SER A 78 -45.47 -4.81 -5.18
C SER A 78 -44.98 -6.05 -4.44
N GLU A 79 -43.80 -6.58 -4.79
CA GLU A 79 -43.16 -7.67 -4.07
C GLU A 79 -42.68 -7.24 -2.68
N LYS A 80 -42.11 -6.03 -2.58
CA LYS A 80 -41.71 -5.43 -1.31
C LYS A 80 -42.90 -5.33 -0.35
N ALA A 81 -44.07 -4.88 -0.83
CA ALA A 81 -45.27 -4.81 -0.01
C ALA A 81 -45.75 -6.20 0.47
N LYS A 82 -45.71 -7.21 -0.40
CA LYS A 82 -46.04 -8.60 -0.03
C LYS A 82 -45.08 -9.18 1.02
N LEU A 83 -43.78 -8.93 0.85
CA LEU A 83 -42.74 -9.34 1.79
C LEU A 83 -42.94 -8.68 3.17
N THR A 84 -43.18 -7.38 3.21
CA THR A 84 -43.45 -6.67 4.46
C THR A 84 -44.66 -7.25 5.17
N ALA A 85 -45.78 -7.47 4.47
CA ALA A 85 -46.98 -8.05 5.06
C ALA A 85 -46.75 -9.46 5.63
N LEU A 86 -45.95 -10.29 4.94
CA LEU A 86 -45.57 -11.61 5.43
C LEU A 86 -44.70 -11.52 6.70
N ILE A 87 -43.74 -10.61 6.71
CA ILE A 87 -42.85 -10.41 7.86
C ILE A 87 -43.63 -9.93 9.08
N GLU A 88 -44.54 -8.96 8.91
CA GLU A 88 -45.43 -8.49 9.97
C GLU A 88 -46.34 -9.61 10.51
N GLU A 89 -46.81 -10.50 9.64
CA GLU A 89 -47.58 -11.67 10.06
C GLU A 89 -46.74 -12.65 10.89
N VAL A 90 -45.49 -12.90 10.49
CA VAL A 90 -44.57 -13.76 11.23
C VAL A 90 -44.23 -13.16 12.58
N GLU A 91 -43.90 -11.87 12.63
CA GLU A 91 -43.61 -11.17 13.88
C GLU A 91 -44.79 -11.25 14.84
N ARG A 92 -46.02 -11.01 14.35
CA ARG A 92 -47.24 -11.11 15.17
C ARG A 92 -47.47 -12.52 15.72
N LYS A 93 -47.13 -13.56 14.95
CA LYS A 93 -47.39 -14.97 15.32
C LYS A 93 -46.28 -15.62 16.14
N THR A 94 -45.05 -15.14 16.01
CA THR A 94 -43.86 -15.84 16.53
C THR A 94 -42.95 -14.95 17.37
N THR A 95 -43.22 -13.64 17.41
CA THR A 95 -42.34 -12.62 18.01
C THR A 95 -40.96 -12.52 17.35
N ALA A 96 -40.73 -13.23 16.23
CA ALA A 96 -39.48 -13.19 15.49
C ALA A 96 -39.43 -12.00 14.53
N GLU A 97 -38.33 -11.24 14.58
CA GLU A 97 -38.06 -10.14 13.65
C GLU A 97 -37.25 -10.66 12.45
N ILE A 98 -37.70 -10.33 11.23
CA ILE A 98 -37.03 -10.73 9.99
C ILE A 98 -36.68 -9.49 9.19
N ALA A 99 -35.41 -9.36 8.83
CA ALA A 99 -34.92 -8.32 7.94
C ALA A 99 -34.39 -8.92 6.63
N VAL A 100 -34.87 -8.40 5.50
CA VAL A 100 -34.44 -8.85 4.16
C VAL A 100 -33.59 -7.76 3.52
N VAL A 101 -32.35 -8.13 3.17
CA VAL A 101 -31.40 -7.27 2.46
C VAL A 101 -30.90 -8.04 1.22
N PRO A 102 -31.45 -7.79 0.03
CA PRO A 102 -30.89 -8.35 -1.18
C PRO A 102 -29.50 -7.76 -1.41
N TRP A 103 -28.52 -8.66 -1.58
CA TRP A 103 -27.13 -8.31 -1.82
C TRP A 103 -26.66 -8.90 -3.14
N LEU A 104 -26.05 -8.07 -3.98
CA LEU A 104 -25.33 -8.51 -5.16
C LEU A 104 -23.85 -8.67 -4.80
N PRO A 105 -23.24 -9.84 -5.01
CA PRO A 105 -21.86 -10.11 -4.57
C PRO A 105 -20.80 -9.22 -5.23
N PHE A 106 -21.16 -8.51 -6.30
CA PHE A 106 -20.28 -7.64 -7.07
C PHE A 106 -20.58 -6.14 -6.88
N LEU A 107 -21.54 -5.76 -6.04
CA LEU A 107 -21.73 -4.35 -5.68
C LEU A 107 -20.80 -4.03 -4.49
N PRO A 108 -20.05 -2.92 -4.49
CA PRO A 108 -19.39 -2.46 -3.26
C PRO A 108 -20.44 -2.07 -2.21
N LEU A 109 -20.19 -2.39 -0.93
CA LEU A 109 -21.12 -2.01 0.15
C LEU A 109 -21.25 -0.48 0.14
N PRO A 110 -22.49 0.06 0.22
CA PRO A 110 -22.66 1.50 0.32
C PRO A 110 -21.92 2.03 1.56
N PRO A 111 -21.35 3.26 1.48
CA PRO A 111 -20.40 3.78 2.44
C PRO A 111 -20.95 4.03 3.85
#